data_AF-A0A443M0U2-F1
#
_entry.id   AF-A0A443M0U2-F1
#
_cell.length_a   1.000
_cell.length_b   1.000
_cell.length_c   1.000
_cell.angle_alpha   90.00
_cell.angle_beta   90.00
_cell.angle_gamma   90.00
#
_symmetry.space_group_name_H-M   'P 1'
#
loop_
_entity.id
_entity.type
_entity.pdbx_description
1 polymer ?
#
loop_
_entity_poly.entity_id
_entity_poly.type
_entity_poly.pdbx_seq_one_letter_code
_entity_poly.pdbx_strand_id
1 'polypeptide(L)'
;MPPVDTGGRIPVKNTAADIAVSDHSYSVTADDLRQFIERFEHLAAEKKDIAEQQKDVMAEAKARGYDTKVMKIIIAMRKRDRDDLAAEEATLDLYMQALGAR
;
A
#
# COMPACT_ATOMS: atom_id res chain seq x y z
N MET A 1 -41.55 -41.60 36.82
CA MET A 1 -41.16 -40.70 35.72
C MET A 1 -40.45 -41.52 34.66
N PRO A 2 -40.88 -41.51 33.38
CA PRO A 2 -40.10 -42.09 32.29
C PRO A 2 -38.93 -41.17 31.91
N PRO A 3 -37.84 -41.70 31.32
CA PRO A 3 -36.72 -40.90 30.83
C PRO A 3 -37.11 -40.08 29.59
N VAL A 4 -36.67 -38.82 29.54
CA VAL A 4 -36.85 -37.94 28.37
C VAL A 4 -35.90 -38.39 27.26
N ASP A 5 -36.49 -38.74 26.12
CA ASP A 5 -35.82 -39.14 24.89
C ASP A 5 -35.00 -37.99 24.27
N THR A 6 -33.77 -38.31 23.89
CA THR A 6 -32.79 -37.46 23.22
C THR A 6 -33.13 -37.33 21.73
N GLY A 7 -33.62 -36.19 21.24
CA GLY A 7 -33.94 -36.08 19.81
C GLY A 7 -33.85 -34.68 19.23
N GLY A 8 -32.77 -34.42 18.47
CA GLY A 8 -32.80 -33.44 17.38
C GLY A 8 -31.99 -32.16 17.61
N ARG A 9 -30.68 -32.24 17.39
CA ARG A 9 -29.95 -31.06 16.90
C ARG A 9 -30.51 -30.80 15.50
N ILE A 10 -31.35 -29.77 15.34
CA ILE A 10 -31.92 -29.42 14.04
C ILE A 10 -30.74 -29.17 13.08
N PRO A 11 -30.59 -29.95 11.99
CA PRO A 11 -29.67 -29.57 10.94
C PRO A 11 -30.26 -28.34 10.28
N VAL A 12 -29.72 -27.16 10.60
CA VAL A 12 -30.07 -25.93 9.90
C VAL A 12 -29.66 -26.11 8.44
N LYS A 13 -30.64 -26.35 7.58
CA LYS A 13 -30.44 -26.37 6.13
C LYS A 13 -30.37 -24.91 5.71
N ASN A 14 -29.23 -24.47 5.17
CA ASN A 14 -29.15 -23.14 4.55
C ASN A 14 -30.18 -23.06 3.43
N THR A 15 -31.03 -22.06 3.46
CA THR A 15 -32.06 -21.83 2.45
C THR A 15 -31.41 -21.33 1.17
N ALA A 16 -32.05 -21.51 0.02
CA ALA A 16 -31.56 -20.95 -1.26
C ALA A 16 -31.30 -19.42 -1.19
N ALA A 17 -32.07 -18.70 -0.36
CA ALA A 17 -31.85 -17.29 -0.07
C ALA A 17 -30.53 -17.03 0.71
N ASP A 18 -30.20 -17.88 1.69
CA ASP A 18 -28.97 -17.75 2.49
C ASP A 18 -27.73 -17.99 1.62
N ILE A 19 -27.81 -18.97 0.70
CA ILE A 19 -26.75 -19.27 -0.28
C ILE A 19 -26.55 -18.09 -1.24
N ALA A 20 -27.64 -17.50 -1.76
CA ALA A 20 -27.56 -16.35 -2.64
C ALA A 20 -26.93 -15.12 -1.96
N VAL A 21 -27.23 -14.89 -0.68
CA VAL A 21 -26.62 -13.79 0.11
C VAL A 21 -25.14 -14.04 0.37
N SER A 22 -24.73 -15.28 0.68
CA SER A 22 -23.31 -15.61 0.86
C SER A 22 -22.53 -15.50 -0.44
N ASP A 23 -23.10 -15.95 -1.56
CA ASP A 23 -22.47 -15.88 -2.88
C ASP A 23 -22.31 -14.43 -3.34
N HIS A 24 -23.34 -13.60 -3.13
CA HIS A 24 -23.25 -12.16 -3.39
C HIS A 24 -22.21 -11.49 -2.48
N SER A 25 -22.14 -11.87 -1.20
CA SER A 25 -21.12 -11.32 -0.30
C SER A 25 -19.71 -11.72 -0.76
N TYR A 26 -19.53 -12.97 -1.18
CA TYR A 26 -18.27 -13.47 -1.72
C TYR A 26 -17.88 -12.75 -3.02
N SER A 27 -18.82 -12.53 -3.93
CA SER A 27 -18.54 -11.79 -5.18
C SER A 27 -18.13 -10.34 -4.91
N VAL A 28 -18.79 -9.66 -3.96
CA VAL A 28 -18.40 -8.30 -3.55
C VAL A 28 -16.99 -8.28 -2.96
N THR A 29 -16.64 -9.25 -2.11
CA THR A 29 -15.27 -9.34 -1.57
C THR A 29 -14.22 -9.68 -2.64
N ALA A 30 -14.58 -10.48 -3.65
CA ALA A 30 -13.69 -10.82 -4.75
C ALA A 30 -13.44 -9.62 -5.68
N ASP A 31 -14.47 -8.79 -5.91
CA ASP A 31 -14.38 -7.57 -6.72
C ASP A 31 -13.54 -6.48 -6.04
N ASP A 32 -13.62 -6.35 -4.71
CA ASP A 32 -12.76 -5.43 -3.94
C ASP A 32 -11.29 -5.88 -3.98
N LEU A 33 -11.04 -7.18 -3.75
CA LEU A 33 -9.69 -7.74 -3.86
C LEU A 33 -9.10 -7.54 -5.27
N ARG A 34 -9.90 -7.74 -6.32
CA ARG A 34 -9.45 -7.52 -7.71
C ARG A 34 -9.03 -6.08 -7.95
N GLN A 35 -9.79 -5.10 -7.46
CA GLN A 35 -9.45 -3.68 -7.60
C GLN A 35 -8.12 -3.34 -6.91
N PHE A 36 -7.84 -3.89 -5.73
CA PHE A 36 -6.54 -3.70 -5.08
C PHE A 36 -5.38 -4.31 -5.90
N ILE A 37 -5.58 -5.52 -6.43
CA ILE A 37 -4.58 -6.20 -7.26
C ILE A 37 -4.29 -5.38 -8.52
N GLU A 38 -5.33 -4.99 -9.27
CA GLU A 38 -5.18 -4.23 -10.51
C GLU A 38 -4.47 -2.89 -10.27
N ARG A 39 -4.84 -2.16 -9.20
CA ARG A 39 -4.15 -0.92 -8.81
C ARG A 39 -2.68 -1.18 -8.48
N PHE A 40 -2.36 -2.26 -7.78
CA PHE A 40 -0.98 -2.60 -7.45
C PHE A 40 -0.16 -2.98 -8.69
N GLU A 41 -0.71 -3.79 -9.58
CA GLU A 41 -0.06 -4.17 -10.84
C GLU A 41 0.19 -2.97 -11.74
N HIS A 42 -0.75 -2.04 -11.81
CA HIS A 42 -0.57 -0.77 -12.51
C HIS A 42 0.59 0.05 -11.92
N LEU A 43 0.61 0.24 -10.60
CA LEU A 43 1.72 0.92 -9.91
C LEU A 43 3.07 0.20 -10.11
N ALA A 44 3.07 -1.13 -10.18
CA ALA A 44 4.27 -1.91 -10.43
C ALA A 44 4.79 -1.70 -11.86
N ALA A 45 3.91 -1.61 -12.85
CA ALA A 45 4.26 -1.27 -14.23
C ALA A 45 4.82 0.16 -14.32
N GLU A 46 4.13 1.15 -13.74
CA GLU A 46 4.63 2.53 -13.70
C GLU A 46 6.00 2.65 -13.02
N LYS A 47 6.20 1.94 -11.90
CA LYS A 47 7.49 1.90 -11.20
C LYS A 47 8.59 1.33 -12.09
N LYS A 48 8.28 0.30 -12.89
CA LYS A 48 9.23 -0.28 -13.84
C LYS A 48 9.60 0.74 -14.91
N ASP A 49 8.61 1.40 -15.53
CA ASP A 49 8.84 2.38 -16.58
C ASP A 49 9.66 3.57 -16.06
N ILE A 50 9.35 4.07 -14.87
CA ILE A 50 10.13 5.12 -14.21
C ILE A 50 11.57 4.66 -13.96
N ALA A 51 11.77 3.41 -13.54
CA ALA A 51 13.12 2.88 -13.31
C ALA A 51 13.93 2.77 -14.60
N GLU A 52 13.27 2.48 -15.73
CA GLU A 52 13.90 2.49 -17.06
C GLU A 52 14.28 3.91 -17.48
N GLN A 53 13.36 4.88 -17.36
CA GLN A 53 13.64 6.29 -17.62
C GLN A 53 14.81 6.82 -16.77
N GLN A 54 14.89 6.45 -15.50
CA GLN A 54 16.02 6.82 -14.64
C GLN A 54 17.37 6.23 -15.13
N LYS A 55 17.35 5.02 -15.69
CA LYS A 55 18.56 4.42 -16.28
C LYS A 55 18.99 5.19 -17.52
N ASP A 56 18.05 5.59 -18.36
CA ASP A 56 18.33 6.35 -19.58
C ASP A 56 18.96 7.71 -19.26
N VAL A 57 18.45 8.43 -18.26
CA VAL A 57 19.05 9.68 -17.77
C VAL A 57 20.49 9.47 -17.29
N MET A 58 20.74 8.38 -16.56
CA MET A 58 22.10 8.04 -16.11
C MET A 58 23.01 7.66 -17.28
N ALA A 59 22.50 6.96 -18.29
CA ALA A 59 23.25 6.61 -19.49
C ALA A 59 23.61 7.86 -20.30
N GLU A 60 22.67 8.80 -20.46
CA GLU A 60 22.89 10.08 -21.10
C GLU A 60 23.94 10.92 -20.36
N ALA A 61 23.82 11.03 -19.03
CA ALA A 61 24.81 11.74 -18.22
C ALA A 61 26.21 11.14 -18.39
N LYS A 62 26.32 9.80 -18.42
CA LYS A 62 27.58 9.10 -18.69
C LYS A 62 28.12 9.41 -20.09
N ALA A 63 27.28 9.41 -21.12
CA ALA A 63 27.68 9.74 -22.49
C ALA A 63 28.18 11.19 -22.61
N ARG A 64 27.66 12.10 -21.79
CA ARG A 64 28.11 13.50 -21.67
C ARG A 64 29.36 13.67 -20.80
N GLY A 65 29.88 12.61 -20.20
CA GLY A 65 31.12 12.62 -19.41
C GLY A 65 30.95 12.81 -17.90
N TYR A 66 29.72 12.80 -17.37
CA TYR A 66 29.50 12.89 -15.93
C TYR A 66 29.76 11.56 -15.20
N ASP A 67 30.28 11.63 -13.97
CA ASP A 67 30.40 10.48 -13.09
C ASP A 67 29.04 10.13 -12.45
N THR A 68 28.41 9.08 -12.97
CA THR A 68 27.11 8.61 -12.48
C THR A 68 27.14 8.03 -11.07
N LYS A 69 28.30 7.60 -10.54
CA LYS A 69 28.42 7.19 -9.13
C LYS A 69 28.31 8.40 -8.22
N VAL A 70 29.01 9.48 -8.55
CA VAL A 70 28.94 10.74 -7.79
C VAL A 70 27.53 11.32 -7.84
N MET A 71 26.88 11.30 -9.00
CA MET A 71 25.48 11.75 -9.12
C MET A 71 24.53 10.97 -8.22
N LYS A 72 24.66 9.64 -8.13
CA LYS A 72 23.83 8.81 -7.22
C LYS A 72 24.04 9.17 -5.75
N ILE A 73 25.28 9.48 -5.35
CA ILE A 73 25.59 9.95 -3.99
C ILE A 73 24.87 11.27 -3.72
N ILE A 74 24.95 12.23 -4.64
CA ILE A 74 24.27 13.53 -4.51
C ILE A 74 22.76 13.35 -4.40
N ILE A 75 22.14 12.50 -5.25
CA ILE A 75 20.70 12.22 -5.19
C ILE A 75 20.32 11.62 -3.83
N ALA A 76 21.08 10.64 -3.33
CA ALA A 76 20.82 10.02 -2.03
C ALA A 76 20.96 11.01 -0.87
N MET A 77 21.98 11.87 -0.89
CA MET A 77 22.14 12.95 0.10
C MET A 77 20.95 13.91 0.09
N ARG A 78 20.52 14.34 -1.10
CA ARG A 78 19.36 15.25 -1.25
C ARG A 78 18.04 14.62 -0.83
N LYS A 79 17.90 13.30 -0.93
CA LYS A 79 16.72 12.59 -0.44
C LYS A 79 16.68 12.61 1.09
N ARG A 80 17.81 12.27 1.74
CA ARG A 80 17.95 12.33 3.20
C ARG A 80 17.69 13.73 3.73
N ASP A 81 18.31 14.75 3.14
CA ASP A 81 18.11 16.15 3.52
C ASP A 81 16.62 16.55 3.55
N ARG A 82 15.81 16.12 2.57
CA ARG A 82 14.36 16.41 2.58
C ARG A 82 13.57 15.61 3.62
N ASP A 83 13.89 14.34 3.81
CA ASP A 83 13.22 13.49 4.80
C ASP A 83 13.60 13.93 6.23
N ASP A 84 14.85 14.34 6.43
CA ASP A 84 15.40 14.90 7.67
C ASP A 84 14.79 16.29 7.94
N LEU A 85 14.70 17.18 6.94
CA LEU A 85 14.01 18.46 7.06
C LEU A 85 12.53 18.29 7.41
N ALA A 86 11.82 17.32 6.84
CA ALA A 86 10.41 17.09 7.17
C ALA A 86 10.23 16.57 8.60
N ALA A 87 11.14 15.70 9.07
CA ALA A 87 11.14 15.21 10.45
C ALA A 87 11.54 16.31 11.45
N GLU A 88 12.53 17.13 11.10
CA GLU A 88 12.94 18.31 11.87
C GLU A 88 11.84 19.36 11.90
N GLU A 89 11.16 19.64 10.80
CA GLU A 89 10.03 20.58 10.72
C GLU A 89 8.84 20.07 11.53
N ALA A 90 8.52 18.77 11.50
CA ALA A 90 7.49 18.18 12.35
C ALA A 90 7.85 18.27 13.84
N THR A 91 9.14 18.06 14.19
CA THR A 91 9.64 18.17 15.56
C THR A 91 9.65 19.64 16.03
N LEU A 92 10.05 20.55 15.14
CA LEU A 92 10.05 21.99 15.38
C LEU A 92 8.63 22.50 15.55
N ASP A 93 7.68 22.11 14.71
CA ASP A 93 6.27 22.49 14.85
C ASP A 93 5.70 22.00 16.19
N LEU A 94 6.02 20.77 16.62
CA LEU A 94 5.66 20.27 17.94
C LEU A 94 6.22 21.14 19.07
N TYR A 95 7.50 21.53 18.99
CA TYR A 95 8.12 22.41 19.99
C TYR A 95 7.58 23.84 19.96
N MET A 96 7.31 24.39 18.78
CA MET A 96 6.72 25.72 18.64
C MET A 96 5.29 25.78 19.17
N GLN A 97 4.49 24.72 18.95
CA GLN A 97 3.17 24.57 19.57
C GLN A 97 3.27 24.51 21.10
N ALA A 98 4.22 23.74 21.65
CA ALA A 98 4.43 23.63 23.09
C ALA A 98 4.89 24.96 23.73
N LEU A 99 5.63 25.79 22.99
CA LEU A 99 6.10 27.10 23.44
C LEU A 99 5.08 28.24 23.21
N GLY A 100 3.91 27.96 22.62
CA GLY A 100 2.88 28.97 22.33
C GLY A 100 3.33 30.02 21.31
N ALA A 101 4.29 29.68 20.45
CA ALA A 101 4.84 30.58 19.43
C ALA A 101 4.05 30.54 18.10
N ARG A 102 2.76 30.18 18.15
CA ARG A 102 1.88 29.99 17.00
C ARG A 102 0.50 30.60 17.23
#